data_AF-A0A6I2RLT8-F1
#
_entry.id   AF-A0A6I2RLT8-F1
#
_cell.length_a   1.000
_cell.length_b   1.000
_cell.length_c   1.000
_cell.angle_alpha   90.00
_cell.angle_beta   90.00
_cell.angle_gamma   90.00
#
_symmetry.space_group_name_H-M   'P 1'
#
loop_
_entity.id
_entity.type
_entity.pdbx_description
1 polymer ?
#
loop_
_entity_poly.entity_id
_entity_poly.type
_entity_poly.pdbx_seq_one_letter_code
_entity_poly.pdbx_strand_id
1 'polypeptide(L)'
;MKRLIKADLTAILRLAGECQPIEADRLDMSLSKLCRQEFSDYLFLARRGWCGLFDFPAIYEKDSYANLCWTAYRAVPGGPVIALLLHVDKSVGGLPWGSVTILNYRASVEDVEIFAPLPQAQRERHIRLILRRYLHNPRYCCVREVIEYLKTGGESQWM
;
A
#
# COMPACT_ATOMS: atom_id res chain seq x y z
N MET A 1 1.75 -9.54 -8.60
CA MET A 1 1.88 -8.08 -8.43
C MET A 1 1.79 -7.40 -9.78
N LYS A 2 1.02 -6.32 -9.87
CA LYS A 2 0.91 -5.46 -11.05
C LYS A 2 1.28 -4.03 -10.66
N ARG A 3 1.87 -3.25 -11.57
CA ARG A 3 2.30 -1.87 -11.30
C ARG A 3 1.76 -0.90 -12.35
N LEU A 4 1.07 0.13 -11.88
CA LEU A 4 0.71 1.31 -12.66
C LEU A 4 1.80 2.36 -12.48
N ILE A 5 2.27 2.99 -13.57
CA ILE A 5 3.30 4.03 -13.54
C ILE A 5 2.76 5.38 -14.00
N LYS A 6 3.47 6.46 -13.66
CA LYS A 6 3.12 7.84 -14.03
C LYS A 6 1.68 8.20 -13.62
N ALA A 7 1.29 7.81 -12.41
CA ALA A 7 -0.03 8.05 -11.85
C ALA A 7 -0.01 9.20 -10.85
N ASP A 8 -1.09 9.98 -10.81
CA ASP A 8 -1.41 10.84 -9.67
C ASP A 8 -1.83 9.96 -8.49
N LEU A 9 -1.02 9.93 -7.44
CA LEU A 9 -1.23 9.02 -6.33
C LEU A 9 -2.43 9.45 -5.46
N THR A 10 -2.74 10.75 -5.42
CA THR A 10 -3.94 11.24 -4.71
C THR A 10 -5.21 10.85 -5.45
N ALA A 11 -5.21 10.89 -6.78
CA ALA A 11 -6.32 10.44 -7.58
C ALA A 11 -6.59 8.94 -7.38
N ILE A 12 -5.55 8.11 -7.26
CA ILE A 12 -5.72 6.68 -6.96
C ILE A 12 -6.34 6.46 -5.57
N LEU A 13 -5.92 7.21 -4.55
CA LEU A 13 -6.53 7.10 -3.22
C LEU A 13 -7.99 7.57 -3.21
N ARG A 14 -8.32 8.65 -3.93
CA ARG A 14 -9.72 9.09 -4.10
C ARG A 14 -10.57 8.01 -4.79
N LEU A 15 -10.06 7.41 -5.85
CA LEU A 15 -10.72 6.28 -6.54
C LEU A 15 -10.95 5.09 -5.59
N ALA A 16 -10.04 4.82 -4.65
CA ALA A 16 -10.26 3.77 -3.65
C ALA A 16 -11.47 4.08 -2.75
N GLY A 17 -11.65 5.35 -2.34
CA GLY A 17 -12.82 5.81 -1.58
C GLY A 17 -14.12 5.83 -2.39
N GLU A 18 -14.05 6.00 -3.71
CA GLU A 18 -15.22 5.88 -4.59
C GLU A 18 -15.61 4.42 -4.83
N CYS A 19 -14.64 3.52 -4.90
CA CYS A 19 -14.86 2.09 -5.18
C CYS A 19 -15.24 1.27 -3.94
N GLN A 20 -14.78 1.69 -2.75
CA GLN A 20 -15.00 0.99 -1.49
C GLN A 20 -15.60 1.90 -0.44
N PRO A 21 -16.44 1.37 0.47
CA PRO A 21 -17.04 2.16 1.54
C PRO A 21 -16.00 2.51 2.63
N ILE A 22 -15.11 3.46 2.35
CA ILE A 22 -14.09 3.99 3.26
C ILE A 22 -14.63 5.25 3.93
N GLU A 23 -14.38 5.42 5.23
CA GLU A 23 -14.73 6.66 5.94
C GLU A 23 -13.98 7.87 5.35
N ALA A 24 -14.71 8.94 5.03
CA ALA A 24 -14.15 10.13 4.39
C ALA A 24 -12.99 10.74 5.21
N ASP A 25 -13.18 10.92 6.52
CA ASP A 25 -12.16 11.48 7.40
C ASP A 25 -10.85 10.67 7.40
N ARG A 26 -10.95 9.33 7.31
CA ARG A 26 -9.78 8.43 7.23
C ARG A 26 -9.05 8.58 5.90
N LEU A 27 -9.81 8.73 4.83
CA LEU A 27 -9.25 8.96 3.50
C LEU A 27 -8.57 10.32 3.43
N ASP A 28 -9.18 11.37 3.97
CA ASP A 28 -8.63 12.73 4.01
C ASP A 28 -7.34 12.80 4.83
N MET A 29 -7.26 12.06 5.95
CA MET A 29 -6.01 11.89 6.69
C MET A 29 -4.92 11.25 5.84
N SER A 30 -5.26 10.19 5.09
CA SER A 30 -4.32 9.48 4.22
C SER A 30 -3.84 10.36 3.07
N LEU A 31 -4.75 11.11 2.43
CA LEU A 31 -4.44 12.10 1.40
C LEU A 31 -3.54 13.22 1.94
N SER A 32 -3.87 13.76 3.11
CA SER A 32 -3.07 14.81 3.75
C SER A 32 -1.64 14.33 4.03
N LYS A 33 -1.49 13.11 4.55
CA LYS A 33 -0.17 12.51 4.78
C LYS A 33 0.60 12.30 3.47
N LEU A 34 -0.05 11.80 2.43
CA LEU A 34 0.57 11.60 1.12
C LEU A 34 1.05 12.92 0.50
N CYS A 35 0.25 13.99 0.61
CA CYS A 35 0.59 15.31 0.08
C CYS A 35 1.79 15.97 0.78
N ARG A 36 2.05 15.65 2.06
CA ARG A 36 3.25 16.14 2.78
C ARG A 36 4.55 15.58 2.20
N GLN A 37 4.50 14.42 1.53
CA GLN A 37 5.65 13.82 0.85
C GLN A 37 6.88 13.64 1.77
N GLU A 38 6.63 13.31 3.04
CA GLU A 38 7.68 13.05 4.05
C GLU A 38 8.52 11.81 3.72
N PHE A 39 7.91 10.84 3.01
CA PHE A 39 8.51 9.60 2.55
C PHE A 39 8.33 9.43 1.03
N SER A 40 9.16 8.58 0.42
CA SER A 40 9.03 8.19 -1.00
C SER A 40 8.15 6.96 -1.19
N ASP A 41 8.06 6.08 -0.19
CA ASP A 41 7.40 4.78 -0.30
C ASP A 41 6.35 4.63 0.80
N TYR A 42 5.10 4.59 0.38
CA TYR A 42 3.97 4.43 1.29
C TYR A 42 3.24 3.12 1.05
N LEU A 43 2.67 2.57 2.12
CA LEU A 43 1.73 1.48 2.06
C LEU A 43 0.33 1.98 2.39
N PHE A 44 -0.57 1.83 1.44
CA PHE A 44 -1.98 2.09 1.64
C PHE A 44 -2.71 0.79 1.91
N LEU A 45 -3.36 0.72 3.07
CA LEU A 45 -4.21 -0.38 3.48
C LEU A 45 -5.65 0.12 3.58
N ALA A 46 -6.60 -0.56 2.96
CA ALA A 46 -8.00 -0.21 3.07
C ALA A 46 -8.91 -1.43 3.16
N ARG A 47 -10.01 -1.25 3.89
CA ARG A 47 -11.12 -2.17 4.04
C ARG A 47 -12.41 -1.38 4.30
N ARG A 48 -13.54 -2.07 4.39
CA ARG A 48 -14.82 -1.45 4.75
C ARG A 48 -14.71 -0.63 6.05
N GLY A 49 -15.03 0.65 5.96
CA GLY A 49 -15.04 1.62 7.04
C GLY A 49 -13.67 2.14 7.46
N TRP A 50 -12.56 1.69 6.87
CA TRP A 50 -11.24 2.06 7.37
C TRP A 50 -10.16 2.05 6.31
N CYS A 51 -9.28 3.05 6.35
CA CYS A 51 -8.00 3.02 5.64
C CYS A 51 -6.88 3.63 6.47
N GLY A 52 -5.65 3.33 6.08
CA GLY A 52 -4.44 3.93 6.63
C GLY A 52 -3.32 4.01 5.60
N LEU A 53 -2.46 5.03 5.77
CA LEU A 53 -1.26 5.23 4.97
C LEU A 53 -0.02 5.18 5.88
N PHE A 54 0.89 4.26 5.59
CA PHE A 54 2.06 3.96 6.40
C PHE A 54 3.34 4.21 5.61
N ASP A 55 4.41 4.58 6.31
CA ASP A 55 5.76 4.53 5.73
C ASP A 55 6.17 3.06 5.56
N PHE A 56 6.82 2.71 4.46
CA PHE A 56 7.13 1.31 4.12
C PHE A 56 8.04 0.62 5.16
N PRO A 57 9.16 1.19 5.62
CA PRO A 57 9.98 0.58 6.65
C PRO A 57 9.26 0.37 8.00
N ALA A 58 8.35 1.28 8.35
CA ALA A 58 7.67 1.28 9.65
C ALA A 58 6.82 0.02 9.89
N ILE A 59 6.34 -0.65 8.84
CA ILE A 59 5.60 -1.91 9.01
C ILE A 59 6.48 -3.08 9.48
N TYR A 60 7.81 -2.98 9.38
CA TYR A 60 8.74 -4.00 9.90
C TYR A 60 9.24 -3.68 11.32
N GLU A 61 8.86 -2.53 11.88
CA GLU A 61 9.08 -2.25 13.30
C GLU A 61 8.06 -3.03 14.11
N LYS A 62 8.50 -4.16 14.67
CA LYS A 62 7.62 -5.07 15.43
C LYS A 62 6.86 -4.30 16.53
N ASP A 63 5.57 -4.58 16.63
CA ASP A 63 4.65 -3.99 17.61
C ASP A 63 4.42 -2.47 17.45
N SER A 64 4.98 -1.84 16.40
CA SER A 64 4.63 -0.47 16.02
C SER A 64 3.18 -0.40 15.55
N TYR A 65 2.57 0.80 15.62
CA TYR A 65 1.21 0.99 15.11
C TYR A 65 1.07 0.57 13.63
N ALA A 66 2.09 0.85 12.80
CA ALA A 66 2.08 0.47 11.39
C ALA A 66 2.14 -1.06 11.22
N ASN A 67 3.00 -1.74 11.99
CA ASN A 67 3.11 -3.20 11.98
C ASN A 67 1.81 -3.88 12.44
N LEU A 68 1.23 -3.41 13.54
CA LEU A 68 -0.03 -3.93 14.05
C LEU A 68 -1.17 -3.72 13.05
N CYS A 69 -1.27 -2.54 12.44
CA CYS A 69 -2.27 -2.28 11.40
C CYS A 69 -2.08 -3.17 10.17
N TRP A 70 -0.84 -3.32 9.70
CA TRP A 70 -0.55 -4.10 8.50
C TRP A 70 -0.82 -5.59 8.70
N THR A 71 -0.56 -6.13 9.88
CA THR A 71 -0.74 -7.57 10.19
C THR A 71 -2.12 -7.93 10.73
N ALA A 72 -2.95 -6.94 11.11
CA ALA A 72 -4.24 -7.14 11.80
C ALA A 72 -5.23 -8.09 11.10
N TYR A 73 -5.20 -8.17 9.77
CA TYR A 73 -6.24 -8.87 9.00
C TYR A 73 -5.80 -10.23 8.46
N ARG A 74 -4.68 -10.77 8.93
CA ARG A 74 -4.24 -12.13 8.56
C ARG A 74 -5.24 -13.20 9.00
N ALA A 75 -5.73 -13.10 10.24
CA ALA A 75 -6.54 -14.12 10.90
C ALA A 75 -8.06 -13.89 10.81
N VAL A 76 -8.49 -12.76 10.23
CA VAL A 76 -9.91 -12.40 10.17
C VAL A 76 -10.50 -12.93 8.85
N PRO A 77 -11.61 -13.71 8.88
CA PRO A 77 -12.35 -14.11 7.67
C PRO A 77 -13.09 -12.93 6.98
N GLY A 78 -12.63 -11.69 7.17
CA GLY A 78 -13.44 -10.47 7.18
C GLY A 78 -13.60 -9.72 5.86
N GLY A 79 -13.36 -10.40 4.74
CA GLY A 79 -13.57 -9.84 3.41
C GLY A 79 -12.32 -9.22 2.77
N PRO A 80 -12.50 -8.58 1.61
CA PRO A 80 -11.39 -8.19 0.74
C PRO A 80 -10.61 -7.01 1.34
N VAL A 81 -9.28 -7.06 1.21
CA VAL A 81 -8.34 -6.03 1.71
C VAL A 81 -7.57 -5.44 0.54
N ILE A 82 -7.65 -4.12 0.39
CA ILE A 82 -6.82 -3.36 -0.54
C ILE A 82 -5.45 -3.15 0.10
N ALA A 83 -4.40 -3.58 -0.61
CA ALA A 83 -3.02 -3.35 -0.22
C ALA A 83 -2.24 -2.81 -1.44
N LEU A 84 -1.81 -1.56 -1.34
CA LEU A 84 -1.06 -0.87 -2.38
C LEU A 84 0.28 -0.37 -1.84
N LEU A 85 1.33 -0.51 -2.64
CA LEU A 85 2.55 0.29 -2.49
C LEU A 85 2.42 1.52 -3.40
N LEU A 86 2.56 2.71 -2.82
CA LEU A 86 2.64 3.98 -3.52
C LEU A 86 4.08 4.47 -3.47
N HIS A 87 4.72 4.59 -4.63
CA HIS A 87 6.05 5.17 -4.75
C HIS A 87 5.95 6.54 -5.41
N VAL A 88 6.40 7.58 -4.70
CA VAL A 88 6.44 8.96 -5.17
C VAL A 88 7.71 9.18 -5.97
N ASP A 89 7.56 9.44 -7.27
CA ASP A 89 8.67 9.75 -8.16
C ASP A 89 8.95 11.27 -8.21
N LYS A 90 7.87 12.08 -8.21
CA LYS A 90 7.94 13.53 -8.40
C LYS A 90 6.69 14.23 -7.89
N SER A 91 6.76 15.56 -7.78
CA SER A 91 5.60 16.42 -7.53
C SER A 91 5.22 17.18 -8.80
N VAL A 92 3.92 17.21 -9.15
CA VAL A 92 3.38 17.98 -10.27
C VAL A 92 2.24 18.85 -9.76
N GLY A 93 2.41 20.18 -9.81
CA GLY A 93 1.41 21.11 -9.28
C GLY A 93 1.16 20.95 -7.77
N GLY A 94 2.16 20.49 -7.00
CA GLY A 94 2.02 20.19 -5.58
C GLY A 94 1.45 18.81 -5.26
N LEU A 95 1.02 18.04 -6.27
CA LEU A 95 0.47 16.70 -6.09
C LEU A 95 1.55 15.63 -6.29
N PRO A 96 1.57 14.58 -5.46
CA PRO A 96 2.51 13.48 -5.58
C PRO A 96 2.17 12.56 -6.76
N TRP A 97 3.11 12.43 -7.67
CA TRP A 97 3.05 11.57 -8.85
C TRP A 97 4.08 10.46 -8.75
N GLY A 98 3.72 9.27 -9.22
CA GLY A 98 4.68 8.19 -9.34
C GLY A 98 4.03 6.89 -9.78
N SER A 99 4.12 5.85 -8.95
CA SER A 99 3.61 4.53 -9.30
C SER A 99 2.85 3.86 -8.17
N VAL A 100 1.95 2.96 -8.56
CA VAL A 100 1.15 2.14 -7.65
C VAL A 100 1.39 0.68 -7.96
N THR A 101 1.90 -0.08 -6.99
CA THR A 101 2.02 -1.54 -7.09
C THR A 101 0.90 -2.20 -6.28
N ILE A 102 0.10 -3.02 -6.94
CA ILE A 102 -0.91 -3.88 -6.30
C ILE A 102 -0.18 -5.04 -5.62
N LEU A 103 -0.31 -5.12 -4.29
CA LEU A 103 0.32 -6.13 -3.46
C LEU A 103 -0.62 -7.31 -3.24
N ASN A 104 -0.03 -8.50 -3.10
CA ASN A 104 -0.72 -9.61 -2.47
C ASN A 104 -0.62 -9.39 -0.96
N TYR A 105 -1.74 -9.00 -0.35
CA TYR A 105 -1.78 -8.65 1.08
C TYR A 105 -1.27 -9.80 1.96
N ARG A 106 -1.74 -11.04 1.75
CA ARG A 106 -1.31 -12.20 2.55
C ARG A 106 0.19 -12.44 2.46
N ALA A 107 0.74 -12.46 1.24
CA ALA A 107 2.18 -12.63 1.04
C ALA A 107 2.98 -11.48 1.67
N SER A 108 2.46 -10.25 1.65
CA SER A 108 3.12 -9.11 2.30
C SER A 108 3.10 -9.19 3.83
N VAL A 109 2.02 -9.73 4.42
CA VAL A 109 1.93 -9.93 5.87
C VAL A 109 2.87 -11.04 6.32
N GLU A 110 2.89 -12.17 5.61
CA GLU A 110 3.80 -13.28 5.90
C GLU A 110 5.26 -12.83 5.85
N ASP A 111 5.62 -12.01 4.87
CA ASP A 111 6.95 -11.41 4.78
C ASP A 111 7.26 -10.54 6.00
N VAL A 112 6.35 -9.65 6.40
CA VAL A 112 6.52 -8.80 7.59
C VAL A 112 6.71 -9.61 8.86
N GLU A 113 5.91 -10.65 9.08
CA GLU A 113 6.00 -11.48 10.29
C GLU A 113 7.32 -12.26 10.37
N ILE A 114 7.87 -12.66 9.22
CA ILE A 114 9.18 -13.34 9.16
C ILE A 114 10.32 -12.36 9.48
N PHE A 115 10.26 -11.14 8.92
CA PHE A 115 11.42 -10.23 8.93
C PHE A 115 11.38 -9.14 10.02
N ALA A 116 10.20 -8.77 10.55
CA ALA A 116 10.08 -7.78 11.62
C ALA A 116 10.83 -8.16 12.92
N PRO A 117 10.85 -9.44 13.36
CA PRO A 117 11.57 -9.87 14.57
C PRO A 117 13.10 -9.90 14.41
N LEU A 118 13.63 -9.77 13.19
CA LEU A 118 15.07 -9.87 12.96
C LEU A 118 15.84 -8.65 13.48
N PRO A 119 17.16 -8.80 13.72
CA PRO A 119 18.03 -7.67 14.04
C PRO A 119 17.96 -6.57 12.98
N GLN A 120 18.10 -5.31 13.42
CA GLN A 120 17.92 -4.13 12.58
C GLN A 120 18.67 -4.20 11.25
N ALA A 121 19.96 -4.57 11.25
CA ALA A 121 20.75 -4.66 10.03
C ALA A 121 20.20 -5.68 9.00
N GLN A 122 19.66 -6.82 9.48
CA GLN A 122 19.04 -7.82 8.62
C GLN A 122 17.69 -7.32 8.07
N ARG A 123 16.90 -6.68 8.93
CA ARG A 123 15.62 -6.08 8.55
C ARG A 123 15.78 -4.97 7.53
N GLU A 124 16.72 -4.04 7.71
CA GLU A 124 17.01 -2.97 6.74
C GLU A 124 17.50 -3.52 5.41
N ARG A 125 18.35 -4.57 5.43
CA ARG A 125 18.77 -5.26 4.22
C ARG A 125 17.57 -5.86 3.50
N HIS A 126 16.67 -6.52 4.22
CA HIS A 126 15.44 -7.09 3.66
C HIS A 126 14.55 -6.00 3.06
N ILE A 127 14.26 -4.93 3.79
CA ILE A 127 13.45 -3.78 3.35
C ILE A 127 13.95 -3.26 2.00
N ARG A 128 15.27 -3.04 1.85
CA ARG A 128 15.83 -2.59 0.56
C ARG A 128 15.59 -3.59 -0.57
N LEU A 129 15.73 -4.89 -0.31
CA LEU A 129 15.56 -5.94 -1.32
C LEU A 129 14.10 -6.12 -1.73
N ILE A 130 13.18 -6.16 -0.76
CA ILE A 130 11.75 -6.34 -1.04
C ILE A 130 11.17 -5.12 -1.73
N LEU A 131 11.57 -3.90 -1.33
CA LEU A 131 11.14 -2.68 -2.00
C LEU A 131 11.62 -2.64 -3.45
N ARG A 132 12.91 -2.97 -3.69
CA ARG A 132 13.43 -3.11 -5.06
C ARG A 132 12.63 -4.12 -5.88
N ARG A 133 12.23 -5.25 -5.29
CA ARG A 133 11.38 -6.26 -5.94
C ARG A 133 9.99 -5.70 -6.27
N TYR A 134 9.37 -4.96 -5.36
CA TYR A 134 8.04 -4.38 -5.56
C TYR A 134 8.02 -3.23 -6.57
N LEU A 135 9.16 -2.57 -6.80
CA LEU A 135 9.29 -1.56 -7.84
C LEU A 135 9.64 -2.21 -9.18
N HIS A 136 10.67 -3.05 -9.27
CA HIS A 136 11.22 -3.44 -10.58
C HIS A 136 10.63 -4.72 -11.19
N ASN A 137 10.07 -5.62 -10.38
CA ASN A 137 9.65 -6.94 -10.86
C ASN A 137 8.14 -7.12 -11.16
N PRO A 138 7.20 -6.21 -10.80
CA PRO A 138 5.81 -6.37 -11.20
C PRO A 138 5.62 -6.22 -12.72
N ARG A 139 4.57 -6.85 -13.25
CA ARG A 139 4.10 -6.58 -14.62
C ARG A 139 3.39 -5.22 -14.66
N TYR A 140 3.60 -4.44 -15.72
CA TYR A 140 2.85 -3.20 -15.89
C TYR A 140 1.36 -3.49 -16.09
N CYS A 141 0.51 -2.61 -15.55
CA CYS A 141 -0.93 -2.63 -15.75
C CYS A 141 -1.46 -1.25 -16.12
N CYS A 142 -2.69 -1.22 -16.61
CA CYS A 142 -3.42 0.01 -16.91
C CYS A 142 -4.32 0.46 -15.75
N VAL A 143 -4.79 1.70 -15.82
CA VAL A 143 -5.71 2.27 -14.81
C VAL A 143 -6.98 1.43 -14.66
N ARG A 144 -7.51 0.85 -15.76
CA ARG A 144 -8.70 -0.01 -15.72
C ARG A 144 -8.50 -1.20 -14.78
N GLU A 145 -7.35 -1.87 -14.85
CA GLU A 145 -7.03 -3.01 -13.98
C GLU A 145 -6.91 -2.59 -12.50
N VAL A 146 -6.42 -1.37 -12.24
CA VAL A 146 -6.39 -0.82 -10.88
C VAL A 146 -7.82 -0.57 -10.38
N ILE A 147 -8.68 0.03 -11.19
CA ILE A 147 -10.09 0.26 -10.84
C ILE A 147 -10.82 -1.07 -10.59
N GLU A 148 -10.60 -2.08 -11.44
CA GLU A 148 -11.17 -3.43 -11.25
C GLU A 148 -10.72 -4.03 -9.90
N TYR A 149 -9.43 -3.95 -9.58
CA TYR A 149 -8.91 -4.38 -8.27
C TYR A 149 -9.54 -3.63 -7.09
N LEU A 150 -9.69 -2.30 -7.21
CA LEU A 150 -10.30 -1.47 -6.16
C LEU A 150 -11.78 -1.81 -5.98
N LYS A 151 -12.53 -2.06 -7.06
CA LYS A 151 -13.96 -2.42 -7.00
C LYS A 151 -14.22 -3.76 -6.32
N THR A 152 -13.29 -4.72 -6.44
CA THR A 152 -13.39 -6.00 -5.72
C THR A 152 -12.89 -5.93 -4.28
N GLY A 153 -12.47 -4.75 -3.81
CA GLY A 153 -11.93 -4.56 -2.47
C GLY A 153 -10.57 -5.22 -2.27
N GLY A 154 -9.88 -5.59 -3.34
CA GLY A 154 -8.60 -6.29 -3.29
C GLY A 154 -8.64 -7.79 -3.54
N GLU A 155 -9.84 -8.37 -3.73
CA GLU A 155 -10.01 -9.73 -4.27
C GLU A 155 -9.84 -9.71 -5.79
N SER A 156 -8.62 -9.89 -6.28
CA SER A 156 -8.43 -10.13 -7.71
C SER A 156 -8.31 -11.62 -7.98
N GLN A 157 -9.17 -12.16 -8.85
CA GLN A 157 -9.06 -13.50 -9.44
C GLN A 157 -7.77 -13.70 -10.28
N TRP A 158 -6.94 -12.67 -10.38
CA TRP A 158 -5.75 -12.57 -11.23
C TRP A 158 -4.43 -12.56 -10.43
N MET A 159 -4.49 -12.82 -9.12
CA MET A 159 -3.32 -13.04 -8.25
C MET A 159 -3.10 -14.52 -8.00
#